data_AF-A0A2V7CL71-F1
#
_entry.id   AF-A0A2V7CL71-F1
#
_cell.length_a   1.000
_cell.length_b   1.000
_cell.length_c   1.000
_cell.angle_alpha   90.00
_cell.angle_beta   90.00
_cell.angle_gamma   90.00
#
_symmetry.space_group_name_H-M   'P 1'
#
loop_
_entity.id
_entity.type
_entity.pdbx_description
1 polymer ?
#
loop_
_entity_poly.entity_id
_entity_poly.type
_entity_poly.pdbx_seq_one_letter_code
_entity_poly.pdbx_strand_id
1 'polypeptide(L)' 'MLPSREELRRAFQAGFQSIDAGDTFDSGFYTFLTSIGYRKRDEASCTCRDEGAHGHLPECRWMKA' A
#
# COMPACT_ATOMS: atom_id res chain seq x y z
N MET A 1 -12.74 4.00 -4.83
CA MET A 1 -11.85 5.12 -4.42
C MET A 1 -10.42 4.61 -4.22
N LEU A 2 -9.41 5.40 -4.62
CA LEU A 2 -8.00 5.12 -4.35
C LEU A 2 -7.63 5.54 -2.92
N PRO A 3 -6.56 4.96 -2.31
CA PRO A 3 -5.99 5.45 -1.06
C PRO A 3 -5.68 6.93 -1.10
N SER A 4 -6.08 7.64 -0.06
CA SER A 4 -5.59 8.99 0.19
C SER A 4 -4.10 8.96 0.58
N ARG A 5 -3.41 10.09 0.41
CA ARG A 5 -2.00 10.24 0.82
C ARG A 5 -1.76 9.88 2.29
N GLU A 6 -2.72 10.18 3.17
CA GLU A 6 -2.61 9.87 4.60
C GLU A 6 -2.83 8.38 4.91
N GLU A 7 -3.74 7.71 4.18
CA GLU A 7 -3.86 6.25 4.29
C GLU A 7 -2.61 5.55 3.77
N LEU A 8 -2.00 6.05 2.69
CA LEU A 8 -0.73 5.52 2.17
C LEU A 8 0.41 5.73 3.15
N ARG A 9 0.56 6.92 3.73
CA ARG A 9 1.57 7.20 4.75
C ARG A 9 1.48 6.21 5.93
N ARG A 10 0.26 5.94 6.39
CA ARG A 10 0.01 4.94 7.45
C ARG A 10 0.28 3.51 7.00
N ALA A 11 -0.04 3.15 5.75
CA ALA A 11 0.31 1.86 5.18
C ALA A 11 1.83 1.64 5.10
N PHE A 12 2.59 2.66 4.66
CA PHE A 12 4.05 2.62 4.67
C PHE A 12 4.60 2.43 6.09
N GLN A 13 4.07 3.19 7.06
CA GLN A 13 4.44 3.03 8.46
C GLN A 13 4.18 1.61 8.98
N ALA A 14 3.00 1.03 8.67
CA ALA A 14 2.67 -0.33 9.05
C ALA A 14 3.62 -1.37 8.39
N GLY A 15 4.04 -1.13 7.15
CA GLY A 15 5.03 -1.96 6.47
C GLY A 15 6.40 -1.94 7.20
N PHE A 16 6.88 -0.78 7.61
CA PHE A 16 8.12 -0.68 8.38
C PHE A 16 7.99 -1.32 9.77
N GLN A 17 6.88 -1.11 10.47
CA GLN A 17 6.61 -1.76 11.76
C GLN A 17 6.56 -3.29 11.64
N SER A 18 6.09 -3.81 10.50
CA SER A 18 6.10 -5.25 10.22
C SER A 18 7.52 -5.79 10.04
N ILE A 19 8.41 -5.02 9.39
CA ILE A 19 9.85 -5.37 9.33
C ILE A 19 10.44 -5.43 10.74
N ASP A 20 10.17 -4.42 11.57
CA ASP A 20 10.68 -4.36 12.94
C ASP A 20 10.18 -5.55 13.80
N ALA A 21 8.99 -6.07 13.49
CA ALA A 21 8.40 -7.25 14.13
C ALA A 21 8.94 -8.60 13.58
N GLY A 22 9.81 -8.58 12.56
CA GLY A 22 10.38 -9.78 11.95
C GLY A 22 9.64 -10.32 10.73
N ASP A 23 8.62 -9.60 10.24
CA ASP A 23 7.87 -9.91 9.02
C ASP A 23 8.39 -9.10 7.81
N THR A 24 7.64 -9.11 6.70
CA THR A 24 7.98 -8.35 5.49
C THR A 24 7.30 -6.98 5.45
N PHE A 25 7.87 -6.05 4.69
CA PHE A 25 7.20 -4.77 4.41
C PHE A 25 5.80 -4.99 3.81
N ASP A 26 5.71 -5.86 2.79
CA ASP A 26 4.47 -6.11 2.06
C ASP A 26 3.37 -6.68 2.96
N SER A 27 3.70 -7.59 3.88
CA SER A 27 2.72 -8.14 4.83
C SER A 27 2.08 -7.05 5.68
N GLY A 28 2.87 -6.13 6.25
CA GLY A 28 2.34 -5.01 7.04
C GLY A 28 1.52 -4.03 6.20
N PHE A 29 2.06 -3.63 5.05
CA PHE A 29 1.42 -2.69 4.13
C PHE A 29 0.06 -3.23 3.64
N TYR A 30 0.02 -4.50 3.23
CA TYR A 30 -1.17 -5.13 2.64
C TYR A 30 -2.22 -5.38 3.72
N THR A 31 -1.79 -5.83 4.90
CA THR A 31 -2.68 -6.05 6.05
C THR A 31 -3.36 -4.74 6.45
N PHE A 32 -2.60 -3.64 6.54
CA PHE A 32 -3.17 -2.33 6.88
C PHE A 32 -4.22 -1.89 5.85
N LEU A 33 -3.87 -1.87 4.56
CA LEU A 33 -4.81 -1.45 3.51
C LEU A 33 -6.06 -2.34 3.46
N THR A 34 -5.90 -3.66 3.64
CA THR A 34 -7.01 -4.60 3.72
C THR A 34 -7.90 -4.33 4.94
N SER A 35 -7.30 -4.03 6.10
CA SER A 35 -8.04 -3.75 7.35
C SER A 35 -8.92 -2.50 7.27
N ILE A 36 -8.55 -1.52 6.45
CA ILE A 36 -9.35 -0.30 6.21
C ILE A 36 -10.24 -0.40 4.95
N GLY A 37 -10.36 -1.62 4.39
CA GLY A 37 -11.34 -1.96 3.35
C GLY A 37 -10.85 -1.85 1.91
N TYR A 38 -9.56 -1.63 1.67
CA TYR A 38 -9.01 -1.70 0.31
C TYR A 38 -8.79 -3.15 -0.13
N ARG A 39 -8.92 -3.38 -1.43
CA ARG A 39 -8.52 -4.62 -2.09
C ARG A 39 -7.49 -4.30 -3.16
N LYS A 40 -6.51 -5.19 -3.31
CA LYS A 40 -5.51 -5.11 -4.37
C LYS A 40 -6.08 -5.69 -5.67
N ARG A 41 -5.85 -5.00 -6.79
CA ARG A 41 -6.13 -5.47 -8.15
C ARG A 41 -4.85 -6.07 -8.72
N ASP A 42 -4.67 -7.37 -8.55
CA ASP A 42 -3.42 -8.05 -8.92
C ASP A 42 -3.16 -8.05 -10.44
N GLU A 43 -4.22 -8.03 -11.27
CA GLU A 43 -4.11 -8.04 -12.74
C GLU A 43 -4.01 -6.66 -13.38
N ALA A 44 -4.12 -5.58 -12.60
CA ALA A 44 -4.06 -4.23 -13.16
C ALA A 44 -2.59 -3.80 -13.40
N SER A 45 -2.25 -3.33 -14.59
CA SER A 45 -0.99 -2.61 -14.81
C SER A 45 -0.92 -1.41 -13.85
N CYS A 46 0.26 -1.15 -13.29
CA CYS A 46 0.48 0.07 -12.52
C CYS A 46 0.26 1.28 -13.44
N THR A 47 -0.72 2.12 -13.14
CA THR A 47 -0.99 3.37 -13.88
C THR A 47 -0.60 4.61 -13.07
N CYS A 48 0.06 4.40 -11.93
CA CYS A 48 0.53 5.47 -11.06
C CYS A 48 1.61 6.26 -11.79
N ARG A 49 1.54 7.59 -11.71
CA ARG A 49 2.64 8.44 -12.18
C ARG A 49 3.82 8.27 -11.22
N ASP A 50 5.00 7.96 -11.74
CA ASP A 50 6.22 7.93 -10.91
C ASP A 50 6.56 9.36 -10.49
N GLU A 51 6.39 9.68 -9.21
CA GLU A 51 6.83 10.95 -8.63
C GLU A 51 8.02 10.77 -7.66
N GLY A 52 8.65 9.58 -7.64
CA GLY A 52 10.06 9.42 -7.34
C GLY A 52 10.57 9.66 -5.90
N ALA A 53 9.85 9.25 -4.84
CA ALA A 53 10.39 9.36 -3.46
C ALA A 53 10.81 8.02 -2.83
N HIS A 54 10.05 6.94 -3.06
CA HIS A 54 10.32 5.60 -2.54
C HIS A 54 9.76 4.58 -3.56
N GLY A 55 10.43 3.43 -3.73
CA GLY A 55 10.13 2.48 -4.80
C GLY A 55 8.64 2.21 -5.04
N HIS A 56 8.25 2.09 -6.32
CA HIS A 56 6.87 1.93 -6.76
C HIS A 56 6.16 0.76 -6.07
N LEU A 57 5.43 1.04 -4.98
CA LEU A 57 4.25 0.26 -4.67
C LEU A 57 3.09 0.84 -5.49
N PRO A 58 2.39 0.01 -6.27
CA PRO A 58 1.35 0.49 -7.17
C PRO A 58 0.09 0.84 -6.36
N GLU A 59 0.05 2.03 -5.77
CA GLU A 59 -1.07 2.61 -5.01
C GLU A 59 -2.38 2.54 -5.81
N CYS A 60 -2.28 2.77 -7.12
CA CYS A 60 -3.30 2.65 -8.15
C CYS A 60 -3.91 1.24 -8.27
N ARG A 61 -3.29 0.21 -7.70
CA ARG A 61 -3.86 -1.14 -7.62
C ARG A 61 -4.76 -1.32 -6.40
N TRP A 62 -4.79 -0.38 -5.45
CA TRP A 62 -5.60 -0.50 -4.25
C TRP A 62 -6.91 0.28 -4.38
N MET A 63 -8.03 -0.39 -4.16
CA MET A 63 -9.36 0.19 -4.34
C MET A 63 -10.30 -0.22 -3.21
N LYS A 64 -11.03 0.74 -2.64
CA LYS A 64 -12.20 0.51 -1.77
C LYS A 64 -13.47 0.97 -2.50
N ALA A 65 -14.63 0.38 -2.17
CA ALA A 65 -15.92 0.85 -2.70
C ALA A 65 -16.17 2.30 -2.29
#